data_AF-A0A967Z2Y8-F1
#
_entry.id   AF-A0A967Z2Y8-F1
#
_cell.length_a   1.000
_cell.length_b   1.000
_cell.length_c   1.000
_cell.angle_alpha   90.00
_cell.angle_beta   90.00
_cell.angle_gamma   90.00
#
_symmetry.space_group_name_H-M   'P 1'
#
loop_
_entity.id
_entity.type
_entity.pdbx_description
1 polymer ?
#
loop_
_entity_poly.entity_id
_entity_poly.type
_entity_poly.pdbx_seq_one_letter_code
_entity_poly.pdbx_strand_id
1 'polypeptide(L)'
;MTVRISISGLIASLGQSLLSLSFNLGGILAGTLIVVYFDVFSEVPWALALFPGILSIRGAIGGLFCGRLSTGLHLGIVKPSFAENTRNFYLLFYSIITLTLESSIAMGLVASLFNVVILRIGLIDC
;
A
#
# COMPACT_ATOMS: atom_id res chain seq x y z
N MET A 1 5.09 -15.33 33.90
CA MET A 1 3.91 -14.55 33.48
C MET A 1 2.93 -15.51 32.81
N THR A 2 2.01 -16.12 33.57
CA THR A 2 1.06 -17.12 33.09
C THR A 2 -0.23 -16.43 32.64
N VAL A 3 -0.43 -16.32 31.32
CA VAL A 3 -1.64 -15.74 30.74
C VAL A 3 -2.79 -16.75 30.90
N ARG A 4 -3.66 -16.54 31.90
CA ARG A 4 -4.97 -17.22 31.94
C ARG A 4 -5.86 -16.59 30.87
N ILE A 5 -5.99 -17.25 29.72
CA ILE A 5 -6.91 -16.84 28.67
C ILE A 5 -8.32 -17.22 29.13
N SER A 6 -9.13 -16.23 29.49
CA SER A 6 -10.57 -16.41 29.69
C SER A 6 -11.23 -16.53 28.31
N ILE A 7 -12.09 -17.53 28.10
CA ILE A 7 -12.85 -17.73 26.85
C ILE A 7 -13.61 -16.46 26.45
N SER A 8 -14.14 -15.72 27.42
CA SER A 8 -14.80 -14.43 27.19
C SER A 8 -13.84 -13.36 26.62
N GLY A 9 -12.60 -13.33 27.10
CA GLY A 9 -11.57 -12.43 26.59
C GLY A 9 -11.11 -12.76 25.17
N LEU A 10 -11.09 -14.05 24.81
CA LEU A 10 -10.79 -14.49 23.44
C LEU A 10 -11.90 -14.10 22.45
N ILE A 11 -13.16 -14.25 22.85
CA ILE A 11 -14.32 -13.86 22.02
C ILE A 11 -14.32 -12.34 21.80
N ALA A 12 -14.00 -11.57 22.85
CA ALA A 12 -13.87 -10.12 22.74
C ALA A 12 -12.75 -9.69 21.78
N SER A 13 -11.57 -10.32 21.84
CA SER A 13 -10.45 -10.00 20.93
C SER A 13 -10.72 -10.41 19.48
N LEU A 14 -11.40 -11.54 19.27
CA LEU A 14 -11.88 -11.96 17.94
C LEU A 14 -12.89 -10.96 17.38
N GLY A 15 -13.85 -10.49 18.20
CA GLY A 15 -14.80 -9.45 17.81
C GLY A 15 -14.11 -8.15 17.39
N GLN A 16 -13.12 -7.69 18.17
CA GLN A 16 -12.32 -6.51 17.82
C GLN A 16 -11.52 -6.69 16.53
N SER A 17 -10.95 -7.87 16.32
CA SER A 17 -10.16 -8.20 15.12
C SER A 17 -11.04 -8.27 13.87
N LEU A 18 -12.23 -8.88 13.97
CA LEU A 18 -13.22 -8.92 12.89
C LEU A 18 -13.72 -7.52 12.51
N LEU A 19 -13.95 -6.67 13.53
CA LEU A 19 -14.35 -5.29 13.30
C LEU A 19 -13.24 -4.49 12.62
N SER A 20 -11.98 -4.70 13.01
CA SER A 20 -10.83 -4.14 12.30
C SER A 20 -10.71 -4.66 10.86
N LEU A 21 -10.94 -5.96 10.63
CA LEU A 21 -10.89 -6.58 9.30
C LEU A 21 -11.96 -6.03 8.35
N SER A 22 -13.09 -5.55 8.87
CA SER A 22 -14.15 -4.95 8.05
C SER A 22 -13.69 -3.72 7.27
N PHE A 23 -12.69 -2.98 7.76
CA PHE A 23 -12.10 -1.86 7.01
C PHE A 23 -11.39 -2.31 5.73
N ASN A 24 -11.02 -3.59 5.62
CA ASN A 24 -10.41 -4.17 4.43
C ASN A 24 -11.43 -4.61 3.36
N LEU A 25 -12.74 -4.41 3.56
CA LEU A 25 -13.76 -4.75 2.55
C LEU A 25 -13.57 -4.01 1.22
N GLY A 26 -12.94 -2.83 1.24
CA GLY A 26 -12.54 -2.11 0.02
C GLY A 26 -11.61 -2.93 -0.89
N GLY A 27 -10.86 -3.90 -0.33
CA GLY A 27 -10.04 -4.83 -1.09
C GLY A 27 -10.86 -5.74 -2.02
N ILE A 28 -12.12 -6.03 -1.69
CA ILE A 28 -13.02 -6.79 -2.58
C ILE A 28 -13.28 -6.00 -3.86
N LEU A 29 -13.53 -4.69 -3.75
CA LEU A 29 -13.71 -3.82 -4.93
C LEU A 29 -12.47 -3.79 -5.80
N ALA A 30 -11.28 -3.68 -5.19
CA ALA A 30 -10.02 -3.73 -5.92
C ALA A 30 -9.82 -5.07 -6.67
N GLY A 31 -10.17 -6.19 -6.04
CA GLY A 31 -10.15 -7.52 -6.66
C GLY A 31 -11.14 -7.64 -7.82
N THR A 32 -12.36 -7.13 -7.66
CA THR A 32 -13.35 -7.10 -8.75
C THR A 32 -12.86 -6.29 -9.94
N LEU A 33 -12.21 -5.14 -9.72
CA LEU A 33 -11.62 -4.35 -10.81
C LEU A 33 -10.54 -5.14 -11.56
N ILE A 34 -9.67 -5.88 -10.86
CA ILE A 34 -8.66 -6.73 -11.52
C ILE A 34 -9.31 -7.78 -12.42
N VAL A 35 -10.40 -8.41 -11.97
CA VAL A 35 -11.13 -9.41 -12.77
C VAL A 35 -11.77 -8.76 -14.01
N VAL A 36 -12.37 -7.57 -13.88
CA VAL A 36 -12.96 -6.84 -15.01
C VAL A 36 -11.91 -6.48 -16.07
N TYR A 37 -10.70 -6.14 -15.66
CA TYR A 37 -9.59 -5.80 -16.56
C TYR A 37 -8.64 -6.97 -16.84
N PHE A 38 -9.01 -8.20 -16.49
CA PHE A 38 -8.10 -9.35 -16.56
C PHE A 38 -7.61 -9.64 -17.99
N ASP A 39 -8.45 -9.36 -18.99
CA ASP A 39 -8.13 -9.52 -20.41
C ASP A 39 -6.88 -8.69 -20.81
N VAL A 40 -6.74 -7.49 -20.26
CA VAL A 40 -5.57 -6.61 -20.47
C VAL A 40 -4.31 -7.20 -19.84
N PHE A 41 -4.45 -7.88 -18.70
CA PHE A 41 -3.33 -8.51 -18.01
C PHE A 41 -2.93 -9.86 -18.62
N SER A 42 -3.83 -10.54 -19.34
CA SER A 42 -3.53 -11.77 -20.09
C SER A 42 -2.49 -11.51 -21.21
N GLU A 43 -2.56 -10.35 -21.86
CA GLU A 43 -1.58 -9.91 -22.86
C GLU A 43 -0.21 -9.55 -22.24
N VAL A 44 -0.16 -9.28 -20.93
CA VAL A 44 1.03 -8.78 -20.23
C VAL A 44 1.25 -9.50 -18.88
N PRO A 45 1.64 -10.80 -18.88
CA PRO A 45 1.69 -11.61 -17.66
C PRO A 45 2.68 -11.09 -16.60
N TRP A 46 3.76 -10.44 -17.06
CA TRP A 46 4.78 -9.87 -16.18
C TRP A 46 4.28 -8.70 -15.34
N ALA A 47 3.21 -8.00 -15.77
CA ALA A 47 2.60 -6.93 -14.99
C ALA A 47 1.97 -7.45 -13.69
N LEU A 48 1.39 -8.67 -13.72
CA LEU A 48 0.84 -9.33 -12.54
C LEU A 48 1.93 -9.66 -11.51
N ALA A 49 3.13 -10.02 -11.97
CA ALA A 49 4.25 -10.33 -11.10
C ALA A 49 4.77 -9.09 -10.33
N LEU A 50 4.66 -7.90 -10.92
CA LEU A 50 5.06 -6.64 -10.29
C LEU A 50 3.99 -6.06 -9.36
N PHE A 51 2.73 -6.47 -9.53
CA PHE A 51 1.59 -6.00 -8.75
C PHE A 51 1.80 -5.98 -7.22
N PRO A 52 2.29 -7.06 -6.56
CA PRO A 52 2.54 -7.03 -5.12
C PRO A 52 3.60 -6.01 -4.70
N GLY A 53 4.64 -5.80 -5.52
CA GLY A 53 5.66 -4.79 -5.27
C GLY A 53 5.10 -3.37 -5.32
N ILE A 54 4.26 -3.08 -6.31
CA ILE A 54 3.58 -1.78 -6.45
C ILE A 54 2.65 -1.53 -5.26
N LEU A 55 1.89 -2.55 -4.84
CA LEU A 55 0.99 -2.47 -3.70
C LEU A 55 1.76 -2.19 -2.39
N SER A 56 2.92 -2.82 -2.22
CA SER A 56 3.80 -2.63 -1.05
C SER A 56 4.30 -1.19 -0.94
N ILE A 57 4.83 -0.61 -2.02
CA ILE A 57 5.28 0.79 -2.05
C ILE A 57 4.14 1.74 -1.69
N ARG A 58 2.95 1.52 -2.28
CA ARG A 58 1.77 2.34 -1.99
C ARG A 58 1.40 2.31 -0.50
N GLY A 59 1.40 1.11 0.09
CA GLY A 59 1.12 0.92 1.52
C GLY A 59 2.16 1.60 2.41
N ALA A 60 3.45 1.46 2.09
CA ALA A 60 4.54 2.08 2.85
C ALA A 60 4.47 3.61 2.84
N ILE A 61 4.26 4.22 1.67
CA ILE A 61 4.15 5.68 1.52
C ILE A 61 2.93 6.21 2.26
N GLY A 62 1.77 5.56 2.11
CA GLY A 62 0.54 5.93 2.82
C GLY A 62 0.69 5.81 4.34
N GLY A 63 1.35 4.76 4.82
CA GLY A 63 1.65 4.56 6.25
C GLY A 63 2.56 5.65 6.80
N LEU A 64 3.63 6.02 6.08
CA LEU A 64 4.53 7.10 6.45
C LEU A 64 3.80 8.43 6.53
N PHE A 65 2.95 8.73 5.55
CA PHE A 65 2.12 9.94 5.56
C PHE A 65 1.21 9.99 6.78
N CYS A 66 0.42 8.95 6.99
CA CYS A 66 -0.55 8.89 8.08
C CYS A 66 0.13 8.99 9.45
N GLY A 67 1.27 8.32 9.64
CA GLY A 67 2.06 8.38 10.88
C GLY A 67 2.55 9.79 11.18
N ARG A 68 3.18 10.45 10.19
CA ARG A 68 3.70 11.82 10.36
C ARG A 68 2.59 12.85 10.52
N LEU A 69 1.48 12.68 9.79
CA LEU A 69 0.30 13.52 9.91
C LEU A 69 -0.34 13.40 11.30
N SER A 70 -0.50 12.17 11.79
CA SER A 70 -1.05 11.88 13.12
C SER A 70 -0.20 12.50 14.24
N THR A 71 1.12 12.32 14.20
CA THR A 71 2.02 12.99 15.16
C THR A 71 1.98 14.51 15.03
N GLY A 72 1.96 15.04 13.81
CA GLY A 72 1.87 16.47 13.57
C GLY A 72 0.58 17.08 14.11
N LEU A 73 -0.53 16.34 14.03
CA LEU A 73 -1.82 16.75 14.57
C LEU A 73 -1.84 16.66 16.10
N HIS A 74 -1.28 15.58 16.66
CA HIS A 74 -1.18 15.38 18.11
C HIS A 74 -0.33 16.46 18.80
N LEU A 75 0.77 16.89 18.17
CA LEU A 75 1.64 17.96 18.67
C LEU A 75 1.11 19.37 18.35
N GLY A 76 -0.02 19.50 17.63
CA GLY A 76 -0.58 20.80 17.23
C GLY A 76 0.24 21.55 16.16
N ILE A 77 1.19 20.88 15.51
CA ILE A 77 2.04 21.44 14.44
C ILE A 77 1.24 21.57 13.13
N VAL A 78 0.31 20.65 12.91
CA VAL A 78 -0.61 20.62 11.77
C VAL A 78 -2.01 20.91 12.29
N LYS A 79 -2.75 21.81 11.63
CA LYS A 79 -4.14 22.10 12.02
C LYS A 79 -5.09 21.05 11.44
N PRO A 80 -6.19 20.71 12.15
CA PRO A 80 -7.28 19.88 11.63
C PRO A 80 -8.14 20.66 10.62
N SER A 81 -7.52 21.20 9.57
CA SER A 81 -8.21 21.93 8.50
C SER A 81 -7.76 21.40 7.14
N PHE A 82 -8.73 21.21 6.24
CA PHE A 82 -8.48 20.80 4.85
C PHE A 82 -8.03 21.98 3.97
N ALA A 83 -8.36 23.21 4.35
CA ALA A 83 -7.96 24.45 3.66
C ALA A 83 -7.11 25.34 4.60
N GLU A 84 -6.13 26.05 4.04
CA GLU A 84 -5.24 26.98 4.76
C GLU A 84 -4.44 26.34 5.92
N ASN A 85 -3.77 25.21 5.65
CA ASN A 85 -3.01 24.48 6.65
C ASN A 85 -1.57 25.02 6.86
N THR A 86 -0.89 24.60 7.92
CA THR A 86 0.47 25.03 8.28
C THR A 86 1.49 24.67 7.19
N ARG A 87 2.57 25.46 7.05
CA ARG A 87 3.72 25.17 6.17
C ARG A 87 4.24 23.73 6.30
N ASN A 88 4.21 23.17 7.52
CA ASN A 88 4.63 21.79 7.79
C ASN A 88 3.78 20.74 7.08
N PHE A 89 2.46 20.97 6.92
CA PHE A 89 1.58 20.08 6.18
C PHE A 89 1.95 20.06 4.69
N TYR A 90 2.15 21.24 4.09
CA TYR A 90 2.57 21.33 2.68
C TYR A 90 3.94 20.70 2.45
N LEU A 91 4.90 20.91 3.35
CA LEU A 91 6.21 20.25 3.26
C LEU A 91 6.09 18.72 3.31
N LEU A 92 5.27 18.19 4.23
CA LEU A 92 5.02 16.75 4.31
C LEU A 92 4.41 16.23 3.00
N PHE A 93 3.44 16.94 2.44
CA PHE A 93 2.78 16.59 1.20
C PHE A 93 3.75 16.59 0.00
N TYR A 94 4.58 17.63 -0.15
CA TYR A 94 5.61 17.68 -1.20
C TYR A 94 6.65 16.58 -1.06
N SER A 95 7.07 16.24 0.17
CA SER A 95 7.98 15.13 0.42
C SER A 95 7.40 13.79 -0.03
N ILE A 96 6.11 13.55 0.21
CA ILE A 96 5.43 12.31 -0.20
C ILE A 96 5.27 12.23 -1.71
N ILE A 97 4.94 13.33 -2.37
CA ILE A 97 4.89 13.38 -3.84
C ILE A 97 6.28 13.03 -4.40
N THR A 98 7.33 13.65 -3.86
CA THR A 98 8.71 13.40 -4.30
C THR A 98 9.12 11.94 -4.07
N LEU A 99 8.81 11.37 -2.91
CA LEU A 99 9.06 9.96 -2.60
C LEU A 99 8.27 9.01 -3.52
N THR A 100 7.05 9.39 -3.90
CA THR A 100 6.22 8.63 -4.84
C THR A 100 6.86 8.64 -6.24
N LEU A 101 7.34 9.79 -6.70
CA LEU A 101 8.06 9.91 -7.97
C LEU A 101 9.34 9.07 -7.96
N GLU A 102 10.15 9.19 -6.91
CA GLU A 102 11.38 8.40 -6.74
C GLU A 102 11.08 6.89 -6.77
N SER A 103 10.08 6.45 -6.00
CA SER A 103 9.70 5.04 -5.94
C SER A 103 9.13 4.51 -7.26
N SER A 104 8.49 5.37 -8.06
CA SER A 104 7.99 5.00 -9.39
C SER A 104 9.13 4.78 -10.37
N ILE A 105 10.16 5.64 -10.33
CA ILE A 105 11.38 5.46 -11.12
C ILE A 105 12.08 4.17 -10.71
N ALA A 106 12.25 3.94 -9.41
CA ALA A 106 12.87 2.73 -8.90
C ALA A 106 12.11 1.46 -9.31
N MET A 107 10.78 1.45 -9.18
CA MET A 107 9.94 0.32 -9.60
C MET A 107 9.98 0.13 -11.11
N GLY A 108 10.03 1.20 -11.90
CA GLY A 108 10.19 1.12 -13.36
C GLY A 108 11.51 0.45 -13.77
N LEU A 109 12.61 0.77 -13.07
CA LEU A 109 13.90 0.10 -13.28
C LEU A 109 13.83 -1.39 -12.91
N VAL A 110 13.23 -1.73 -11.77
CA VAL A 110 13.01 -3.12 -11.35
C VAL A 110 12.15 -3.86 -12.37
N ALA A 111 11.07 -3.26 -12.84
CA ALA A 111 10.19 -3.81 -13.88
C ALA A 111 10.94 -4.09 -15.19
N SER A 112 11.80 -3.16 -15.62
CA SER A 112 12.64 -3.34 -16.81
C SER A 112 13.61 -4.52 -16.64
N LEU A 113 14.24 -4.65 -15.47
CA LEU A 113 15.11 -5.80 -15.18
C LEU A 113 14.32 -7.10 -15.18
N PHE A 114 13.13 -7.11 -14.56
CA PHE A 114 12.25 -8.27 -14.52
C PHE A 114 11.83 -8.72 -15.93
N ASN A 115 11.49 -7.77 -16.80
CA ASN A 115 11.18 -8.02 -18.20
C ASN A 115 12.36 -8.65 -18.93
N VAL A 116 13.56 -8.07 -18.80
CA VAL A 116 14.77 -8.62 -19.46
C VAL A 116 15.10 -10.03 -18.96
N VAL A 117 14.96 -10.30 -17.66
CA VAL A 117 15.25 -11.61 -17.07
C VAL A 117 14.24 -12.67 -17.53
N ILE A 118 12.93 -12.38 -17.49
CA ILE A 118 11.89 -13.33 -17.91
C ILE A 118 11.93 -13.56 -19.43
N LEU A 119 12.06 -12.49 -20.24
CA LEU A 119 12.11 -12.58 -21.69
C LEU A 119 13.39 -13.29 -22.19
N ARG A 120 14.52 -13.21 -21.45
CA ARG A 120 15.75 -13.96 -21.74
C ARG A 120 15.63 -15.46 -21.50
N ILE A 121 14.87 -15.89 -20.50
CA ILE A 121 14.63 -17.31 -20.23
C ILE A 121 13.67 -17.93 -21.26
N GLY A 122 12.68 -17.17 -21.76
CA GLY A 122 11.70 -17.67 -22.73
C GLY A 122 12.20 -17.90 -24.16
N LEU A 123 13.38 -17.41 -24.56
CA LEU A 123 13.95 -17.61 -25.90
C LEU A 123 14.91 -18.81 -26.02
N ILE A 124 15.17 -19.54 -24.92
CA ILE A 124 16.08 -20.70 -24.92
C ILE A 124 15.30 -22.03 -25.07
N ASP A 125 13.97 -22.00 -24.98
CA ASP A 125 13.10 -23.18 -25.08
C ASP A 125 12.19 -23.16 -26.34
N CYS A 126 12.70 -22.65 -27.48
CA CYS A 126 12.11 -22.88 -28.81
C CYS A 126 13.04 -23.73 -29.67
#